data_AF-A0A5E4VK34-F1
#
_entry.id   AF-A0A5E4VK34-F1
#
_cell.length_a   1.000
_cell.length_b   1.000
_cell.length_c   1.000
_cell.angle_alpha   90.00
_cell.angle_beta   90.00
_cell.angle_gamma   90.00
#
_symmetry.space_group_name_H-M   'P 1'
#
loop_
_entity.id
_entity.type
_entity.pdbx_description
1 polymer ?
#
loop_
_entity_poly.entity_id
_entity_poly.type
_entity_poly.pdbx_seq_one_letter_code
_entity_poly.pdbx_strand_id
1 'polypeptide(L)'
;MPRSSPHFDRVTLGLLHAAARQAHATHHDSKTAFLEQFIRDALSTTRRLHSAQTYLRLLAEAGVERLPSAGTVQRAITRVRNGMTGAAQAGAVDPKAAGHATTLDATQQALAQHVAWAMALLSPEGGGALSTSHAGELPFDAAHAYCRLQRLEGENRALRVRAETLTAMLMAARVALAEALSHPGRRSAGEWSDLAGPAGLPE
;
A
#
# COMPACT_ATOMS: atom_id res chain seq x y z
N MET A 1 -1.08 -10.05 31.35
CA MET A 1 -0.12 -10.30 30.25
C MET A 1 -0.59 -9.55 29.01
N PRO A 2 -0.03 -8.37 28.68
CA PRO A 2 -0.37 -7.69 27.44
C PRO A 2 0.19 -8.51 26.28
N ARG A 3 -0.70 -9.11 25.46
CA ARG A 3 -0.27 -9.80 24.24
C ARG A 3 0.14 -8.72 23.24
N SER A 4 1.44 -8.63 22.94
CA SER A 4 1.97 -7.74 21.91
C SER A 4 1.17 -7.94 20.62
N SER A 5 0.66 -6.84 20.07
CA SER A 5 -0.05 -6.89 18.79
C SER A 5 0.87 -7.48 17.72
N PRO A 6 0.37 -8.31 16.80
CA PRO A 6 1.17 -8.80 15.69
C PRO A 6 1.71 -7.59 14.92
N HIS A 7 3.03 -7.46 14.89
CA HIS A 7 3.72 -6.40 14.18
C HIS A 7 4.03 -6.92 12.77
N PHE A 8 3.47 -6.27 11.75
CA PHE A 8 3.78 -6.54 10.36
C PHE A 8 4.89 -5.59 9.91
N ASP A 9 5.86 -6.10 9.15
CA ASP A 9 6.79 -5.24 8.44
C ASP A 9 6.03 -4.34 7.43
N ARG A 10 6.59 -3.17 7.12
CA ARG A 10 6.02 -2.13 6.28
C ARG A 10 5.61 -2.64 4.90
N VAL A 11 6.38 -3.57 4.32
CA VAL A 11 6.08 -4.19 3.03
C VAL A 11 4.81 -5.03 3.12
N THR A 12 4.75 -5.94 4.10
CA THR A 12 3.59 -6.80 4.36
C THR A 12 2.34 -5.98 4.67
N LEU A 13 2.48 -4.93 5.47
CA LEU A 13 1.39 -4.02 5.80
C LEU A 13 0.87 -3.27 4.56
N GLY A 14 1.77 -2.82 3.68
CA GLY A 14 1.41 -2.22 2.39
C GLY A 14 0.63 -3.17 1.48
N LEU A 15 1.05 -4.44 1.40
CA LEU A 15 0.34 -5.48 0.65
C LEU A 15 -1.05 -5.76 1.23
N LEU A 16 -1.18 -5.84 2.56
CA LEU A 16 -2.46 -6.06 3.23
C LEU A 16 -3.43 -4.89 3.01
N HIS A 17 -2.95 -3.64 3.03
CA HIS A 17 -3.77 -2.47 2.73
C HIS A 17 -4.19 -2.42 1.27
N ALA A 18 -3.30 -2.77 0.34
CA ALA A 18 -3.64 -2.88 -1.07
C ALA A 18 -4.71 -3.97 -1.29
N ALA A 19 -4.56 -5.14 -0.67
CA ALA A 19 -5.54 -6.23 -0.74
C ALA A 19 -6.90 -5.82 -0.16
N ALA A 20 -6.92 -5.10 0.97
CA ALA A 20 -8.16 -4.58 1.56
C ALA A 20 -8.90 -3.64 0.59
N ARG A 21 -8.19 -2.70 -0.05
CA ARG A 21 -8.79 -1.79 -1.03
C ARG A 21 -9.25 -2.50 -2.30
N GLN A 22 -8.47 -3.47 -2.78
CA GLN A 22 -8.82 -4.27 -3.93
C GLN A 22 -10.09 -5.08 -3.67
N ALA A 23 -10.16 -5.79 -2.54
CA ALA A 23 -11.35 -6.55 -2.16
C ALA A 23 -12.57 -5.63 -2.01
N HIS A 24 -12.38 -4.42 -1.48
CA HIS A 24 -13.47 -3.45 -1.34
C HIS A 24 -13.98 -2.95 -2.68
N ALA A 25 -13.09 -2.69 -3.65
CA ALA A 25 -13.47 -2.29 -5.00
C ALA A 25 -14.21 -3.42 -5.75
N THR A 26 -13.74 -4.67 -5.62
CA THR A 26 -14.35 -5.83 -6.31
C THR A 26 -15.70 -6.23 -5.69
N HIS A 27 -15.86 -6.09 -4.38
CA HIS A 27 -17.04 -6.57 -3.65
C HIS A 27 -17.70 -5.45 -2.85
N HIS A 28 -17.96 -4.32 -3.51
CA HIS A 28 -18.59 -3.16 -2.89
C HIS A 28 -19.97 -3.50 -2.28
N ASP A 29 -20.74 -4.36 -2.96
CA ASP A 29 -22.14 -4.63 -2.58
C ASP A 29 -22.29 -5.80 -1.60
N SER A 30 -21.28 -6.67 -1.49
CA SER A 30 -21.35 -7.88 -0.65
C SER A 30 -20.27 -7.87 0.43
N LYS A 31 -20.68 -7.50 1.64
CA LYS A 31 -19.83 -7.45 2.83
C LYS A 31 -19.20 -8.80 3.19
N THR A 32 -19.89 -9.90 2.88
CA THR A 32 -19.38 -11.26 3.14
C THR A 32 -18.32 -11.65 2.13
N ALA A 33 -18.55 -11.40 0.84
CA ALA A 33 -17.59 -11.69 -0.21
C ALA A 33 -16.32 -10.84 -0.06
N PHE A 34 -16.48 -9.56 0.28
CA PHE A 34 -15.38 -8.66 0.63
C PHE A 34 -14.47 -9.24 1.73
N LEU A 35 -15.06 -9.65 2.85
CA LEU A 35 -14.30 -10.17 3.99
C LEU A 35 -13.61 -11.49 3.68
N GLU A 36 -14.28 -12.39 2.97
CA GLU A 36 -13.71 -13.67 2.59
C GLU A 36 -12.55 -13.51 1.60
N GLN A 37 -12.68 -12.59 0.64
CA GLN A 37 -11.61 -12.26 -0.28
C GLN A 37 -10.41 -11.65 0.46
N PHE A 38 -10.64 -10.61 1.28
CA PHE A 38 -9.58 -9.99 2.06
C PHE A 38 -8.86 -10.99 2.99
N ILE A 39 -9.59 -11.85 3.71
CA ILE A 39 -8.99 -12.84 4.61
C ILE A 39 -8.20 -13.89 3.83
N ARG A 40 -8.65 -14.31 2.64
CA ARG A 40 -7.88 -15.21 1.75
C ARG A 40 -6.59 -14.54 1.26
N ASP A 41 -6.67 -13.29 0.83
CA ASP A 41 -5.50 -12.55 0.34
C ASP A 41 -4.49 -12.29 1.48
N ALA A 42 -4.97 -11.94 2.67
CA ALA A 42 -4.14 -11.79 3.86
C ALA A 42 -3.49 -13.12 4.31
N LEU A 43 -4.22 -14.23 4.19
CA LEU A 43 -3.69 -15.56 4.44
C LEU A 43 -2.62 -15.94 3.41
N SER A 44 -2.82 -15.64 2.13
CA SER A 44 -1.82 -15.91 1.09
C SER A 44 -0.52 -15.13 1.33
N THR A 45 -0.65 -13.89 1.82
CA THR A 45 0.48 -12.98 2.10
C THR A 45 1.22 -13.37 3.38
N THR A 46 0.51 -13.68 4.46
CA THR A 46 1.10 -13.88 5.80
C THR A 46 1.23 -15.35 6.21
N ARG A 47 0.66 -16.27 5.41
CA ARG A 47 0.57 -17.72 5.68
C ARG A 47 -0.04 -18.09 7.03
N ARG A 48 -0.75 -17.16 7.67
CA ARG A 48 -1.38 -17.33 8.99
C ARG A 48 -2.75 -16.68 9.03
N LEU A 49 -3.68 -17.31 9.75
CA LEU A 49 -4.96 -16.69 10.09
C LEU A 49 -4.80 -15.86 11.37
N HIS A 50 -5.16 -14.58 11.28
CA HIS A 50 -5.10 -13.65 12.41
C HIS A 50 -6.44 -13.54 13.14
N SER A 51 -6.42 -12.86 14.29
CA SER A 51 -7.63 -12.59 15.07
C SER A 51 -8.56 -11.61 14.34
N ALA A 52 -9.86 -11.64 14.67
CA ALA A 52 -10.83 -10.68 14.12
C ALA A 52 -10.42 -9.22 14.40
N GLN A 53 -9.86 -8.95 15.59
CA GLN A 53 -9.39 -7.62 15.97
C GLN A 53 -8.21 -7.15 15.12
N THR A 54 -7.29 -8.05 14.74
CA THR A 54 -6.17 -7.74 13.84
C THR A 54 -6.68 -7.33 12.47
N TYR A 55 -7.62 -8.09 11.90
CA TYR A 55 -8.21 -7.76 10.61
C TYR A 55 -9.00 -6.45 10.65
N LEU A 56 -9.75 -6.18 11.71
CA LEU A 56 -10.45 -4.89 11.86
C LEU A 56 -9.48 -3.71 11.90
N ARG A 57 -8.35 -3.85 12.60
CA ARG A 57 -7.31 -2.81 12.62
C ARG A 57 -6.74 -2.57 11.23
N LEU A 58 -6.38 -3.63 10.50
CA LEU A 58 -5.88 -3.53 9.12
C LEU A 58 -6.90 -2.88 8.18
N LEU A 59 -8.18 -3.20 8.31
CA LEU A 59 -9.24 -2.58 7.51
C LEU A 59 -9.44 -1.10 7.83
N ALA A 60 -9.32 -0.72 9.12
CA ALA A 60 -9.40 0.66 9.54
C ALA A 60 -8.21 1.48 9.04
N GLU A 61 -6.99 0.94 9.17
CA GLU A 61 -5.75 1.56 8.68
C GLU A 61 -5.69 1.65 7.14
N ALA A 62 -6.35 0.72 6.45
CA ALA A 62 -6.50 0.77 4.99
C ALA A 62 -7.52 1.81 4.50
N GLY A 63 -8.28 2.44 5.40
CA GLY A 63 -9.25 3.49 5.08
C GLY A 63 -10.61 2.97 4.59
N VAL A 64 -11.02 1.77 5.01
CA VAL A 64 -12.34 1.22 4.62
C VAL A 64 -13.45 1.93 5.41
N GLU A 65 -14.30 2.69 4.72
CA GLU A 65 -15.31 3.58 5.34
C GLU A 65 -16.36 2.83 6.19
N ARG A 66 -16.77 1.63 5.77
CA ARG A 66 -17.80 0.83 6.47
C ARG A 66 -17.19 -0.39 7.14
N LEU A 67 -16.64 -0.16 8.33
CA LEU A 67 -16.01 -1.23 9.12
C LEU A 67 -17.01 -2.35 9.47
N PRO A 68 -16.62 -3.63 9.25
CA PRO A 68 -17.41 -4.77 9.68
C PRO A 68 -17.41 -4.93 11.20
N SER A 69 -18.43 -5.57 11.76
CA SER A 69 -18.42 -5.93 13.17
C SER A 69 -17.50 -7.13 13.39
N ALA A 70 -16.95 -7.25 14.61
CA ALA A 70 -16.06 -8.36 14.97
C ALA A 70 -16.71 -9.73 14.74
N GLY A 71 -18.02 -9.86 15.02
CA GLY A 71 -18.77 -11.09 14.76
C GLY A 71 -18.86 -11.45 13.28
N THR A 72 -18.98 -10.46 12.38
CA THR A 72 -18.97 -10.71 10.93
C THR A 72 -17.60 -11.18 10.45
N VAL A 73 -16.53 -10.56 10.93
CA VAL A 73 -15.16 -10.98 10.63
C VAL A 73 -14.91 -12.39 11.14
N GLN A 74 -15.37 -12.72 12.36
CA GLN A 74 -15.19 -14.06 12.92
C GLN A 74 -15.92 -15.14 12.11
N ARG A 75 -17.15 -14.87 11.65
CA ARG A 75 -17.86 -15.79 10.74
C ARG A 75 -17.11 -15.97 9.43
N ALA A 76 -16.54 -14.90 8.87
CA ALA A 76 -15.73 -14.99 7.65
C ALA A 76 -14.44 -15.80 7.88
N ILE A 77 -13.75 -15.62 9.01
CA ILE A 77 -12.60 -16.47 9.40
C ILE A 77 -13.00 -17.94 9.47
N THR A 78 -14.13 -18.25 10.11
CA THR A 78 -14.62 -19.64 10.21
C THR A 78 -14.94 -20.22 8.84
N ARG A 79 -15.57 -19.45 7.94
CA ARG A 79 -15.87 -19.92 6.58
C ARG A 79 -14.62 -20.15 5.74
N VAL A 80 -13.67 -19.23 5.77
CA VAL A 80 -12.37 -19.41 5.08
C VAL A 80 -11.63 -20.62 5.63
N ARG A 81 -11.58 -20.79 6.96
CA ARG A 81 -10.96 -21.95 7.61
C ARG A 81 -11.63 -23.27 7.21
N ASN A 82 -12.96 -23.32 7.20
CA ASN A 82 -13.71 -24.52 6.85
C ASN A 82 -13.61 -24.86 5.35
N GLY A 83 -13.53 -23.84 4.49
CA GLY A 83 -13.27 -24.03 3.06
C GLY A 83 -11.89 -24.67 2.79
N MET A 84 -10.89 -24.37 3.63
CA MET A 84 -9.57 -25.01 3.55
C MET A 84 -9.59 -26.46 4.02
N THR A 85 -10.30 -26.79 5.09
CA THR A 85 -10.40 -28.17 5.59
C THR A 85 -11.26 -29.06 4.70
N GLY A 86 -12.30 -28.50 4.07
CA GLY A 86 -13.10 -29.20 3.06
C GLY A 86 -12.32 -29.54 1.80
N ALA A 87 -11.41 -28.66 1.35
CA ALA A 87 -10.51 -28.94 0.23
C ALA A 87 -9.45 -30.00 0.55
N ALA A 88 -9.05 -30.16 1.83
CA ALA A 88 -8.10 -31.17 2.26
C ALA A 88 -8.73 -32.58 2.48
N GLN A 89 -10.05 -32.69 2.61
CA GLN A 89 -10.76 -33.97 2.75
C GLN A 89 -11.48 -34.43 1.47
N ALA A 90 -11.61 -33.59 0.44
CA ALA A 90 -12.26 -33.92 -0.83
C ALA A 90 -11.36 -34.68 -1.83
N GLY A 91 -10.56 -35.63 -1.31
CA GLY A 91 -9.88 -36.66 -2.11
C GLY A 91 -10.77 -37.88 -2.41
N ALA A 92 -12.06 -37.84 -2.05
CA ALA A 92 -13.04 -38.88 -2.33
C ALA A 92 -14.18 -38.33 -3.19
N VAL A 93 -14.36 -38.98 -4.33
CA VAL A 93 -15.23 -38.67 -5.46
C VAL A 93 -16.70 -38.57 -5.06
N ASP A 94 -17.35 -37.45 -5.41
CA ASP A 94 -18.75 -37.45 -5.88
C ASP A 94 -19.03 -36.22 -6.79
N PRO A 95 -19.64 -36.38 -7.99
CA PRO A 95 -19.63 -35.39 -9.06
C PRO A 95 -20.87 -34.49 -8.99
N LYS A 96 -20.89 -33.49 -8.10
CA LYS A 96 -21.91 -32.42 -8.15
C LYS A 96 -21.46 -31.07 -7.60
N ALA A 97 -20.17 -30.77 -7.66
CA ALA A 97 -19.59 -29.47 -7.30
C ALA A 97 -18.50 -29.05 -8.30
N ALA A 98 -18.84 -29.10 -9.59
CA ALA A 98 -17.98 -28.72 -10.72
C ALA A 98 -17.81 -27.19 -10.84
N GLY A 99 -17.16 -26.57 -9.85
CA GLY A 99 -16.82 -25.14 -9.90
C GLY A 99 -15.45 -24.77 -9.32
N HIS A 100 -14.78 -25.67 -8.60
CA HIS A 100 -13.52 -25.36 -7.91
C HIS A 100 -12.37 -26.35 -8.17
N ALA A 101 -12.60 -27.45 -8.88
CA ALA A 101 -11.51 -28.30 -9.38
C ALA A 101 -10.77 -27.66 -10.57
N THR A 102 -11.46 -26.78 -11.32
CA THR A 102 -10.87 -26.05 -12.44
C THR A 102 -9.86 -24.99 -12.01
N THR A 103 -9.86 -24.48 -10.78
CA THR A 103 -8.91 -23.42 -10.38
C THR A 103 -7.58 -23.98 -9.89
N LEU A 104 -7.56 -25.16 -9.26
CA LEU A 104 -6.32 -25.83 -8.89
C LEU A 104 -5.64 -26.43 -10.14
N ASP A 105 -6.43 -27.04 -11.03
CA ASP A 105 -5.93 -27.45 -12.35
C ASP A 105 -5.53 -26.24 -13.19
N ALA A 106 -6.31 -25.14 -13.23
CA ALA A 106 -5.91 -23.94 -13.99
C ALA A 106 -4.68 -23.25 -13.40
N THR A 107 -4.47 -23.26 -12.08
CA THR A 107 -3.25 -22.68 -11.49
C THR A 107 -2.04 -23.59 -11.69
N GLN A 108 -2.21 -24.92 -11.62
CA GLN A 108 -1.15 -25.87 -11.98
C GLN A 108 -0.85 -25.85 -13.48
N GLN A 109 -1.86 -25.67 -14.33
CA GLN A 109 -1.73 -25.59 -15.78
C GLN A 109 -1.19 -24.23 -16.22
N ALA A 110 -1.53 -23.14 -15.54
CA ALA A 110 -0.91 -21.84 -15.71
C ALA A 110 0.57 -21.86 -15.26
N LEU A 111 0.89 -22.53 -14.16
CA LEU A 111 2.27 -22.74 -13.73
C LEU A 111 3.04 -23.59 -14.77
N ALA A 112 2.46 -24.69 -15.24
CA ALA A 112 3.05 -25.54 -16.27
C ALA A 112 3.22 -24.79 -17.59
N GLN A 113 2.26 -23.95 -17.98
CA GLN A 113 2.34 -23.07 -19.15
C GLN A 113 3.44 -22.02 -18.98
N HIS A 114 3.54 -21.36 -17.82
CA HIS A 114 4.59 -20.39 -17.55
C HIS A 114 5.99 -21.02 -17.54
N VAL A 115 6.11 -22.24 -16.99
CA VAL A 115 7.36 -23.00 -17.03
C VAL A 115 7.68 -23.42 -18.47
N ALA A 116 6.71 -23.91 -19.24
CA ALA A 116 6.89 -24.21 -20.66
C ALA A 116 7.29 -22.97 -21.47
N TRP A 117 6.72 -21.81 -21.14
CA TRP A 117 7.02 -20.53 -21.79
C TRP A 117 8.42 -20.03 -21.45
N ALA A 118 8.83 -20.15 -20.18
CA ALA A 118 10.19 -19.85 -19.76
C ALA A 118 11.19 -20.78 -20.44
N MET A 119 10.88 -22.08 -20.54
CA MET A 119 11.73 -23.06 -21.24
C MET A 119 11.79 -22.82 -22.75
N ALA A 120 10.71 -22.35 -23.36
CA ALA A 120 10.67 -21.97 -24.77
C ALA A 120 11.48 -20.69 -25.06
N LEU A 121 11.41 -19.69 -24.18
CA LEU A 121 12.21 -18.45 -24.28
C LEU A 121 13.70 -18.68 -24.01
N LEU A 122 14.03 -19.70 -23.21
CA LEU A 122 15.40 -20.12 -22.94
C LEU A 122 15.93 -21.14 -23.97
N SER A 123 15.07 -21.64 -24.87
CA SER A 123 15.50 -22.51 -25.96
C SER A 123 16.04 -21.65 -27.11
N PRO A 124 17.29 -21.88 -27.57
CA PRO A 124 17.95 -21.05 -28.58
C PRO A 124 17.47 -21.30 -30.02
N GLU A 125 16.47 -22.17 -30.22
CA GLU A 125 15.86 -22.42 -31.52
C GLU A 125 14.60 -21.55 -31.66
N GLY A 126 14.73 -20.50 -32.47
CA GLY A 126 13.66 -19.55 -32.73
C GLY A 126 12.51 -20.13 -33.56
N GLY A 127 11.32 -19.60 -33.29
CA GLY A 127 10.26 -19.42 -34.28
C GLY A 127 9.26 -20.58 -34.43
N GLY A 128 8.05 -20.37 -33.93
CA GLY A 128 6.91 -21.22 -34.27
C GLY A 128 5.63 -20.77 -33.57
N ALA A 129 4.80 -20.02 -34.29
CA ALA A 129 3.52 -19.49 -33.86
C ALA A 129 2.57 -20.58 -33.31
N LEU A 130 1.94 -20.30 -32.17
CA LEU A 130 0.63 -20.88 -31.82
C LEU A 130 -0.26 -19.76 -31.27
N SER A 131 -1.08 -19.23 -32.17
CA SER A 131 -2.27 -18.46 -31.85
C SER A 131 -3.22 -19.32 -31.02
N THR A 132 -3.41 -19.00 -29.75
CA THR A 132 -4.59 -19.42 -29.00
C THR A 132 -5.40 -18.19 -28.64
N SER A 133 -6.53 -18.06 -29.32
CA SER A 133 -7.59 -17.10 -29.05
C SER A 133 -8.07 -17.21 -27.60
N HIS A 134 -7.74 -16.20 -26.78
CA HIS A 134 -8.44 -15.93 -25.53
C HIS A 134 -8.95 -14.50 -25.58
N ALA A 135 -10.26 -14.39 -25.79
CA ALA A 135 -10.98 -13.15 -25.83
C ALA A 135 -10.99 -12.50 -24.44
N GLY A 136 -10.52 -11.24 -24.35
CA GLY A 136 -11.04 -10.27 -23.38
C GLY A 136 -10.11 -9.78 -22.27
N GLU A 137 -8.92 -10.34 -22.06
CA GLU A 137 -7.94 -9.78 -21.13
C GLU A 137 -6.74 -9.25 -21.91
N LEU A 138 -6.49 -7.94 -21.86
CA LEU A 138 -5.28 -7.37 -22.43
C LEU A 138 -4.08 -8.14 -21.83
N PRO A 139 -3.18 -8.69 -22.65
CA PRO A 139 -2.00 -9.37 -22.14
C PRO A 139 -1.25 -8.40 -21.25
N PHE A 140 -0.81 -8.87 -20.08
CA PHE A 140 0.00 -8.07 -19.16
C PHE A 140 1.18 -7.48 -19.91
N ASP A 141 1.08 -6.19 -20.23
CA ASP A 141 2.10 -5.47 -20.98
C ASP A 141 3.21 -5.09 -20.00
N ALA A 142 4.15 -6.02 -19.85
CA ALA A 142 5.33 -5.83 -19.04
C ALA A 142 6.11 -4.58 -19.45
N ALA A 143 6.17 -4.25 -20.75
CA ALA A 143 6.88 -3.07 -21.23
C ALA A 143 6.19 -1.78 -20.76
N HIS A 144 4.86 -1.69 -20.87
CA HIS A 144 4.10 -0.57 -20.31
C HIS A 144 4.27 -0.48 -18.77
N ALA A 145 4.26 -1.61 -18.06
CA ALA A 145 4.47 -1.63 -16.61
C ALA A 145 5.86 -1.10 -16.21
N TYR A 146 6.92 -1.47 -16.95
CA TYR A 146 8.27 -0.97 -16.72
C TYR A 146 8.41 0.53 -17.05
N CYS A 147 7.83 0.99 -18.16
CA CYS A 147 7.82 2.41 -18.50
C CYS A 147 7.11 3.25 -17.42
N ARG A 148 5.99 2.73 -16.89
CA ARG A 148 5.26 3.38 -15.80
C ARG A 148 6.08 3.42 -14.51
N LEU A 149 6.78 2.34 -14.18
CA LEU A 149 7.65 2.28 -13.01
C LEU A 149 8.82 3.27 -13.12
N GLN A 150 9.52 3.32 -14.24
CA GLN A 150 10.62 4.26 -14.47
C GLN A 150 10.17 5.72 -14.35
N ARG A 151 8.99 6.05 -14.89
CA ARG A 151 8.40 7.38 -14.74
C ARG A 151 8.16 7.71 -13.27
N LEU A 152 7.52 6.80 -12.52
CA LEU A 152 7.22 7.01 -11.10
C LEU A 152 8.49 7.12 -10.25
N GLU A 153 9.55 6.39 -10.58
CA GLU A 153 10.85 6.54 -9.93
C GLU A 153 11.45 7.94 -10.17
N GLY A 154 11.35 8.44 -11.40
CA GLY A 154 11.74 9.82 -11.74
C GLY A 154 10.97 10.85 -10.93
N GLU A 155 9.64 10.72 -10.87
CA GLU A 155 8.77 11.58 -10.07
C GLU A 155 9.11 11.49 -8.57
N ASN A 156 9.41 10.30 -8.04
CA ASN A 156 9.78 10.11 -6.64
C ASN A 156 11.11 10.82 -6.31
N ARG A 157 12.12 10.72 -7.19
CA ARG A 157 13.39 11.43 -7.02
C ARG A 157 13.18 12.95 -7.04
N ALA A 158 12.39 13.47 -7.97
CA ALA A 158 12.07 14.89 -8.04
C ALA A 158 11.36 15.40 -6.78
N LEU A 159 10.40 14.61 -6.25
CA LEU A 159 9.71 14.94 -5.01
C LEU A 159 10.63 14.98 -3.79
N ARG A 160 11.60 14.06 -3.71
CA ARG A 160 12.60 14.06 -2.61
C ARG A 160 13.46 15.32 -2.63
N VAL A 161 14.00 15.67 -3.80
CA VAL A 161 14.78 16.92 -3.96
C VAL A 161 13.94 18.13 -3.56
N ARG A 162 12.67 18.20 -3.98
CA ARG A 162 11.78 19.31 -3.61
C ARG A 162 11.51 19.37 -2.10
N ALA A 163 11.36 18.22 -1.45
CA ALA A 163 11.19 18.16 0.00
C ALA A 163 12.44 18.63 0.73
N GLU A 164 13.63 18.28 0.26
CA GLU A 164 14.90 18.76 0.81
C GLU A 164 15.03 20.27 0.66
N THR A 165 14.69 20.83 -0.52
CA THR A 165 14.69 22.28 -0.74
C THR A 165 13.72 23.02 0.19
N LEU A 166 12.49 22.51 0.34
CA LEU A 166 11.51 23.09 1.28
C LEU A 166 12.03 23.02 2.73
N THR A 167 12.67 21.93 3.11
CA THR A 167 13.29 21.78 4.42
C THR A 167 14.40 22.81 4.64
N ALA A 168 15.27 23.02 3.65
CA ALA A 168 16.32 24.03 3.70
C ALA A 168 15.76 25.45 3.81
N MET A 169 14.73 25.79 3.01
CA MET A 169 14.05 27.09 3.10
C MET A 169 13.42 27.31 4.48
N LEU A 170 12.82 26.27 5.06
CA LEU A 170 12.22 26.37 6.39
C LEU A 170 13.28 26.57 7.47
N MET A 171 14.43 25.89 7.38
CA MET A 171 15.55 26.14 8.30
C MET A 171 16.11 27.55 8.15
N ALA A 172 16.28 28.05 6.91
CA ALA A 172 16.72 29.42 6.66
C ALA A 172 15.73 30.45 7.24
N ALA A 173 14.43 30.25 7.04
CA ALA A 173 13.39 31.10 7.62
C ALA A 173 13.40 31.09 9.15
N ARG A 174 13.64 29.93 9.78
CA ARG A 174 13.80 29.81 11.24
C ARG A 174 15.01 30.59 11.75
N VAL A 175 16.15 30.51 11.06
CA VAL A 175 17.36 31.27 11.41
C VAL A 175 17.11 32.78 11.28
N ALA A 176 16.54 33.22 10.15
CA ALA A 176 16.22 34.64 9.94
C ALA A 176 15.23 35.19 11.00
N LEU A 177 14.24 34.39 11.40
CA LEU A 177 13.31 34.77 12.47
C LEU A 177 14.01 34.83 13.83
N ALA A 178 14.88 33.86 14.14
CA ALA A 178 15.68 33.89 15.37
C ALA A 178 16.61 35.11 15.42
N GLU A 179 17.24 35.48 14.30
CA GLU A 179 18.07 36.69 14.18
C GLU A 179 17.25 37.97 14.39
N ALA A 180 16.06 38.06 13.79
CA ALA A 180 15.15 39.20 13.98
C ALA A 180 14.69 39.35 15.43
N LEU A 181 14.39 38.23 16.11
CA LEU A 181 14.01 38.21 17.53
C LEU A 181 15.20 38.40 18.48
N SER A 182 16.43 38.15 18.04
CA SER A 182 17.65 38.34 18.84
C SER A 182 18.21 39.77 18.73
N HIS A 183 17.80 40.56 17.72
CA HIS A 183 18.21 41.96 17.52
C HIS A 183 17.12 43.03 17.77
N PRO A 184 16.16 42.90 18.70
CA PRO A 184 15.10 43.89 18.89
C PRO A 184 15.62 45.22 19.47
N GLY A 185 16.87 45.28 19.95
CA GLY A 185 17.39 46.42 20.73
C GLY A 185 18.39 47.35 20.03
N ARG A 186 18.75 47.17 18.74
CA ARG A 186 19.81 47.98 18.11
C ARG A 186 19.35 49.06 17.12
N ARG A 187 18.07 49.43 17.15
CA ARG A 187 17.51 50.54 16.33
C ARG A 187 16.88 51.69 17.12
N SER A 188 16.94 51.70 18.45
CA SER A 188 16.28 52.73 19.27
C SER A 188 17.17 53.41 20.32
N ALA A 189 18.50 53.24 20.27
CA ALA A 189 19.42 53.79 21.27
C ALA A 189 20.49 54.74 20.70
N GLY A 190 20.30 55.25 19.48
CA GLY A 190 21.26 56.16 18.83
C GLY A 190 20.70 57.50 18.34
N GLU A 191 19.38 57.70 18.33
CA GLU A 191 18.76 58.83 17.61
C GLU A 191 18.17 59.93 18.51
N TRP A 192 18.33 59.82 19.84
CA TRP A 192 17.79 60.80 20.80
C TRP A 192 18.84 61.47 21.70
N SER A 193 20.13 61.33 21.40
CA SER A 193 21.19 62.01 22.16
C SER A 193 21.70 63.31 21.55
N ASP A 194 21.18 63.72 20.38
CA ASP A 194 21.59 64.97 19.71
C ASP A 194 20.66 66.18 19.98
N LEU A 195 19.72 66.09 20.93
CA LEU A 195 18.81 67.20 21.29
C LEU A 195 19.10 67.87 22.65
N ALA A 196 20.24 67.59 23.28
CA ALA A 196 20.68 68.27 24.49
C ALA A 196 21.90 69.16 24.23
N GLY A 197 21.72 70.23 23.45
CA GLY A 197 22.66 71.34 23.31
C GLY A 197 22.06 72.62 23.91
N PRO A 198 22.70 73.25 24.94
CA PRO A 198 22.15 74.42 25.62
C PRO A 198 22.56 75.73 24.93
N ALA A 199 21.57 76.51 24.50
CA ALA A 199 21.69 77.93 24.14
C ALA A 199 20.29 78.52 24.33
N GLY A 200 20.02 79.60 25.05
CA GLY A 200 20.78 80.75 25.48
C GLY A 200 19.70 81.79 25.79
N LEU A 201 19.71 82.36 26.99
CA LEU A 201 18.74 83.37 27.45
C LEU A 201 18.78 84.62 26.55
N PRO A 202 17.64 85.28 26.28
CA PRO A 202 17.63 86.65 25.79
C PRO A 202 17.52 87.66 26.95
N GLU A 203 18.08 88.83 26.65
CA GLU A 203 18.17 90.11 27.41
C GLU A 203 19.30 90.27 28.44
#